data_AF-A0A1T4KIA5-F1
#
_entry.id   AF-A0A1T4KIA5-F1
#
_cell.length_a   1.000
_cell.length_b   1.000
_cell.length_c   1.000
_cell.angle_alpha   90.00
_cell.angle_beta   90.00
_cell.angle_gamma   90.00
#
_symmetry.space_group_name_H-M   'P 1'
#
loop_
_entity.id
_entity.type
_entity.pdbx_description
1 polymer ?
#
loop_
_entity_poly.entity_id
_entity_poly.type
_entity_poly.pdbx_seq_one_letter_code
_entity_poly.pdbx_strand_id
1 'polypeptide(L)' 'MKNIDVDELKKAVQSGNVDGYMSKNLPPDAQRKIKQVLSDKNATEKILNTPEAKALMQKFMKK' A
#
# COMPACT_ATOMS: atom_id res chain seq x y z
N MET A 1 -11.53 7.58 9.57
CA MET A 1 -10.58 7.25 8.48
C MET A 1 -11.00 5.89 7.93
N LYS A 2 -11.18 5.75 6.61
CA LYS A 2 -11.43 4.42 6.00
C LYS A 2 -10.17 3.59 6.24
N ASN A 3 -10.27 2.51 7.02
CA ASN A 3 -9.17 1.57 7.21
C ASN A 3 -8.87 0.90 5.87
N ILE A 4 -7.59 0.76 5.52
CA ILE A 4 -7.17 0.04 4.31
C ILE A 4 -7.58 -1.42 4.48
N ASP A 5 -8.45 -1.90 3.60
CA ASP A 5 -8.79 -3.31 3.49
C ASP A 5 -7.62 -4.05 2.83
N VAL A 6 -6.93 -4.86 3.64
CA VAL A 6 -5.69 -5.56 3.25
C VAL A 6 -5.99 -6.66 2.22
N ASP A 7 -7.16 -7.28 2.27
CA ASP A 7 -7.54 -8.36 1.35
C ASP A 7 -7.92 -7.79 -0.02
N GLU A 8 -8.70 -6.71 -0.06
CA GLU A 8 -8.96 -5.99 -1.32
C GLU A 8 -7.67 -5.42 -1.92
N LEU A 9 -6.78 -4.86 -1.10
CA LEU A 9 -5.48 -4.36 -1.56
C LEU A 9 -4.62 -5.50 -2.13
N LYS A 10 -4.57 -6.67 -1.48
CA LYS A 10 -3.85 -7.84 -1.98
C LYS A 10 -4.37 -8.27 -3.36
N LYS A 11 -5.69 -8.34 -3.54
CA LYS A 11 -6.32 -8.65 -4.83
C LYS A 11 -5.99 -7.60 -5.89
N ALA A 12 -6.02 -6.32 -5.53
CA ALA A 12 -5.68 -5.22 -6.44
C ALA A 12 -4.21 -5.30 -6.90
N VAL A 13 -3.29 -5.64 -6.00
CA VAL A 13 -1.88 -5.88 -6.33
C VAL A 13 -1.72 -7.07 -7.28
N GLN A 14 -2.36 -8.20 -6.98
CA GLN A 14 -2.27 -9.42 -7.80
C GLN A 14 -2.89 -9.27 -9.19
N SER A 15 -3.89 -8.40 -9.34
CA SER A 15 -4.57 -8.14 -10.61
C SER A 15 -3.97 -6.97 -11.40
N GLY A 16 -2.96 -6.27 -10.86
CA GLY A 16 -2.38 -5.07 -11.48
C GLY A 16 -3.28 -3.82 -11.41
N ASN A 17 -4.33 -3.82 -10.58
CA ASN A 17 -5.31 -2.74 -10.45
C ASN A 17 -5.16 -1.93 -9.14
N VAL A 18 -3.91 -1.69 -8.71
CA VAL A 18 -3.63 -0.93 -7.48
C VAL A 18 -4.17 0.49 -7.57
N ASP A 19 -4.07 1.13 -8.73
CA ASP A 19 -4.59 2.48 -8.96
C ASP A 19 -6.11 2.57 -8.76
N GLY A 20 -6.88 1.61 -9.30
CA GLY A 20 -8.33 1.57 -9.13
C GLY A 20 -8.75 1.40 -7.67
N TYR A 21 -8.04 0.55 -6.91
CA TYR A 21 -8.26 0.41 -5.48
C TYR A 21 -7.98 1.72 -4.72
N MET A 22 -6.83 2.35 -4.98
CA MET A 22 -6.45 3.61 -4.35
C MET A 22 -7.46 4.72 -4.65
N SER A 23 -7.91 4.85 -5.90
CA SER A 23 -8.90 5.86 -6.30
C SER A 23 -10.26 5.66 -5.65
N LYS A 24 -10.69 4.42 -5.43
CA LYS A 24 -11.97 4.08 -4.79
C LYS A 24 -11.95 4.26 -3.26
N ASN A 25 -10.81 3.98 -2.63
CA ASN A 25 -10.74 3.77 -1.18
C ASN A 25 -9.95 4.84 -0.41
N LEU A 26 -9.10 5.62 -1.08
CA LEU A 26 -8.21 6.59 -0.41
C LEU A 26 -8.52 8.03 -0.85
N PRO A 27 -8.33 9.02 0.02
CA PRO A 27 -8.41 10.43 -0.37
C PRO A 27 -7.24 10.81 -1.31
N PRO A 28 -7.40 11.84 -2.17
CA PRO A 28 -6.41 12.20 -3.19
C PRO A 28 -4.98 12.42 -2.65
N ASP A 29 -4.85 13.04 -1.48
CA ASP A 29 -3.52 13.29 -0.89
C ASP A 29 -2.83 12.02 -0.41
N ALA A 30 -3.58 11.04 0.09
CA ALA A 30 -3.03 9.74 0.44
C ALA A 30 -2.57 8.98 -0.81
N GLN A 31 -3.35 9.04 -1.89
CA GLN A 31 -2.96 8.44 -3.18
C GLN A 31 -1.65 9.05 -3.70
N ARG A 32 -1.53 10.38 -3.68
CA ARG A 32 -0.30 11.08 -4.11
C ARG A 32 0.90 10.66 -3.28
N LYS A 33 0.78 10.67 -1.95
CA LYS A 33 1.89 10.29 -1.05
C LYS A 33 2.33 8.85 -1.28
N ILE A 34 1.40 7.92 -1.44
CA ILE A 34 1.73 6.52 -1.72
C ILE A 34 2.47 6.41 -3.06
N LYS A 35 1.97 7.05 -4.13
CA LYS A 35 2.64 7.05 -5.44
C LYS A 35 4.04 7.65 -5.38
N GLN A 36 4.20 8.77 -4.68
CA GLN A 36 5.49 9.44 -4.51
C GLN A 36 6.49 8.53 -3.80
N VAL A 37 6.11 7.93 -2.67
CA VAL A 37 6.97 6.99 -1.94
C VAL A 37 7.35 5.82 -2.85
N LEU A 38 6.37 5.17 -3.49
CA LEU A 38 6.62 3.97 -4.30
C LEU A 38 7.45 4.25 -5.56
N SER A 39 7.45 5.48 -6.05
CA SER A 39 8.31 5.91 -7.17
C SER A 39 9.75 6.21 -6.75
N ASP A 40 10.01 6.40 -5.46
CA ASP A 40 11.33 6.67 -4.90
C ASP A 40 11.84 5.42 -4.16
N LYS A 41 12.91 4.82 -4.69
CA LYS A 41 13.51 3.61 -4.11
C LYS A 41 13.97 3.82 -2.66
N ASN A 42 14.60 4.94 -2.35
CA ASN A 42 15.12 5.23 -1.01
C ASN A 42 13.97 5.48 -0.02
N ALA A 43 12.95 6.22 -0.45
CA ALA A 43 11.75 6.44 0.37
C ALA A 43 11.01 5.12 0.63
N THR A 44 10.89 4.27 -0.40
CA THR A 44 10.29 2.94 -0.29
C THR A 44 11.06 2.06 0.69
N GLU A 45 12.39 1.97 0.55
CA GLU A 45 13.23 1.18 1.45
C GLU A 45 13.11 1.64 2.90
N LYS A 46 13.07 2.96 3.15
CA LYS A 46 12.86 3.50 4.50
C LYS A 46 11.52 3.07 5.10
N ILE A 47 10.43 3.16 4.32
CA ILE A 47 9.09 2.76 4.79
C ILE A 47 9.02 1.26 5.01
N LEU A 48 9.53 0.44 4.10
CA LEU A 48 9.54 -1.03 4.25
C LEU A 48 10.34 -1.49 5.48
N ASN A 49 11.27 -0.66 5.95
CA ASN A 49 12.05 -0.95 7.15
C ASN A 49 11.34 -0.63 8.47
N THR A 50 10.21 0.08 8.47
CA THR A 50 9.50 0.40 9.72
C THR A 50 8.80 -0.83 10.32
N PRO A 51 8.59 -0.87 11.65
CA PRO A 51 7.89 -1.97 12.30
C PRO A 51 6.47 -2.20 11.74
N GLU A 52 5.75 -1.13 11.42
CA GLU A 52 4.38 -1.18 10.91
C GLU A 52 4.33 -1.78 9.50
N ALA A 53 5.25 -1.37 8.63
CA ALA A 53 5.35 -1.93 7.29
C ALA A 53 5.76 -3.41 7.33
N LYS A 54 6.70 -3.78 8.19
CA LYS A 54 7.09 -5.19 8.40
C LYS A 54 5.91 -6.02 8.91
N ALA A 55 5.16 -5.54 9.89
CA ALA A 55 3.96 -6.22 10.40
C ALA A 55 2.90 -6.38 9.29
N LEU A 56 2.71 -5.36 8.46
CA LEU A 56 1.80 -5.42 7.33
C LEU A 56 2.27 -6.43 6.26
N MET A 57 3.56 -6.44 5.91
CA MET A 57 4.14 -7.42 4.98
C MET A 57 3.98 -8.85 5.48
N GLN A 58 4.16 -9.09 6.78
CA GLN A 58 3.89 -10.38 7.39
C GLN A 58 2.42 -10.79 7.25
N LYS A 59 1.46 -9.86 7.39
CA LYS A 59 0.04 -10.15 7.13
C LYS A 59 -0.22 -10.51 5.67
N PHE A 60 0.45 -9.87 4.72
CA PHE A 60 0.32 -10.22 3.31
C PHE A 60 0.91 -11.59 2.95
N MET A 61 2.02 -11.95 3.59
CA MET A 61 2.78 -13.20 3.36
C MET A 61 2.19 -14.42 4.05
N LYS A 62 1.49 -14.25 5.18
CA LYS A 62 0.73 -15.34 5.80
C LYS A 62 -0.40 -15.75 4.85
N LYS A 63 -0.43 -17.04 4.49
CA LYS A 63 -1.52 -17.65 3.72
C LYS A 63 -2.72 -17.88 4.62
#